data_AF-A0A0W1DNZ7-F1
#
_entry.id   AF-A0A0W1DNZ7-F1
#
_cell.length_a   1.000
_cell.length_b   1.000
_cell.length_c   1.000
_cell.angle_alpha   90.00
_cell.angle_beta   90.00
_cell.angle_gamma   90.00
#
_symmetry.space_group_name_H-M   'P 1'
#
loop_
_entity.id
_entity.type
_entity.pdbx_description
1 polymer ?
#
loop_
_entity_poly.entity_id
_entity_poly.type
_entity_poly.pdbx_seq_one_letter_code
_entity_poly.pdbx_strand_id
1 'polypeptide(L)'
;MLRPSFAALVAAEEELGPLFALVERAADGRLALGEMAALFWHCVRDRPAALTREAIGEAVVAQGLAAVTPALRVLLGQILSGR
;
A
#
# COMPACT_ATOMS: atom_id res chain seq x y z
N MET A 1 -1.83 -7.03 -9.55
CA MET A 1 -0.57 -6.24 -9.43
C MET A 1 -0.89 -4.95 -8.69
N LEU A 2 0.06 -4.38 -7.94
CA LEU A 2 -0.10 -3.06 -7.31
C LEU A 2 0.15 -1.99 -8.38
N ARG A 3 -0.84 -1.14 -8.64
CA ARG A 3 -0.71 -0.02 -9.58
C ARG A 3 -1.56 1.14 -9.09
N PRO A 4 -0.96 2.23 -8.61
CA PRO A 4 -1.71 3.38 -8.16
C PRO A 4 -2.37 4.07 -9.36
N SER A 5 -3.61 4.53 -9.15
CA SER A 5 -4.32 5.48 -10.01
C SER A 5 -4.60 6.75 -9.18
N PHE A 6 -4.97 7.86 -9.81
CA PHE A 6 -5.33 9.07 -9.06
C PHE A 6 -6.43 8.80 -8.02
N ALA A 7 -7.50 8.10 -8.41
CA ALA A 7 -8.59 7.76 -7.49
C ALA A 7 -8.13 6.86 -6.32
N ALA A 8 -7.24 5.89 -6.59
CA ALA A 8 -6.66 5.05 -5.53
C ALA A 8 -5.79 5.85 -4.56
N LEU A 9 -5.02 6.80 -5.07
CA LEU A 9 -4.15 7.65 -4.25
C LEU A 9 -4.96 8.62 -3.38
N VAL A 10 -6.01 9.24 -3.93
CA VAL A 10 -6.93 10.07 -3.14
C VAL A 10 -7.61 9.25 -2.03
N ALA A 11 -8.12 8.06 -2.35
CA ALA A 11 -8.74 7.19 -1.35
C ALA A 11 -7.74 6.73 -0.27
N ALA A 12 -6.48 6.52 -0.64
CA ALA A 12 -5.42 6.23 0.31
C ALA A 12 -5.09 7.44 1.19
N GLU A 13 -5.08 8.66 0.65
CA GLU A 13 -4.83 9.89 1.43
C GLU A 13 -5.93 10.19 2.43
N GLU A 14 -7.19 9.98 2.05
CA GLU A 14 -8.34 10.15 2.93
C GLU A 14 -8.24 9.26 4.18
N GLU A 15 -7.60 8.10 4.05
CA GLU A 15 -7.47 7.14 5.14
C GLU A 15 -6.13 7.24 5.90
N LEU A 16 -5.02 7.43 5.18
CA LEU A 16 -3.65 7.35 5.71
C LEU A 16 -3.02 8.72 5.99
N GLY A 17 -3.71 9.79 5.61
CA GLY A 17 -3.18 11.13 5.56
C GLY A 17 -2.28 11.37 4.34
N PRO A 18 -1.58 12.51 4.28
CA PRO A 18 -0.83 12.94 3.09
C PRO A 18 0.20 11.90 2.63
N LEU A 19 0.28 11.64 1.31
CA LEU A 19 1.22 10.63 0.78
C LEU A 19 2.69 10.93 1.10
N PHE A 20 3.07 12.21 1.13
CA PHE A 20 4.44 12.59 1.51
C PHE A 20 4.76 12.17 2.95
N ALA A 21 3.83 12.41 3.89
CA ALA A 21 4.00 11.99 5.27
C ALA A 21 4.05 10.45 5.40
N LEU A 22 3.29 9.73 4.59
CA LEU A 22 3.33 8.27 4.53
C LEU A 22 4.69 7.75 4.04
N VAL A 23 5.23 8.36 2.96
CA VAL A 23 6.55 8.02 2.42
C VAL A 23 7.66 8.29 3.43
N GLU A 24 7.62 9.42 4.13
CA GLU A 24 8.58 9.75 5.19
C GLU A 24 8.54 8.71 6.32
N ARG A 25 7.35 8.33 6.80
CA ARG A 25 7.20 7.25 7.79
C ARG A 25 7.81 5.94 7.31
N ALA A 26 7.62 5.59 6.04
CA ALA A 26 8.21 4.39 5.46
C ALA A 26 9.74 4.46 5.38
N ALA A 27 10.30 5.59 4.97
CA ALA A 27 11.75 5.81 4.90
C ALA A 27 12.40 5.73 6.29
N ASP A 28 11.71 6.21 7.33
CA ASP A 28 12.17 6.17 8.72
C ASP A 28 11.95 4.82 9.41
N GLY A 29 11.38 3.82 8.72
CA GLY A 29 11.05 2.52 9.33
C GLY A 29 9.91 2.59 10.35
N ARG A 30 9.07 3.62 10.28
CA ARG A 30 7.93 3.88 11.17
C ARG A 30 6.58 3.55 10.55
N LEU A 31 6.55 2.99 9.34
CA LEU A 31 5.31 2.59 8.68
C LEU A 31 4.66 1.42 9.43
N ALA A 32 3.45 1.63 9.91
CA ALA A 32 2.69 0.61 10.61
C ALA A 32 2.17 -0.46 9.64
N LEU A 33 1.98 -1.68 10.16
CA LEU A 33 1.45 -2.80 9.40
C LEU A 33 0.09 -2.48 8.75
N GLY A 34 -0.79 -1.81 9.49
CA GLY A 34 -2.11 -1.39 9.00
C GLY A 34 -2.04 -0.37 7.86
N GLU A 35 -1.08 0.55 7.91
CA GLU A 35 -0.87 1.55 6.85
C GLU A 35 -0.39 0.90 5.56
N MET A 36 0.53 -0.07 5.66
CA MET A 36 0.99 -0.85 4.51
C MET A 36 -0.16 -1.66 3.89
N ALA A 37 -0.96 -2.35 4.71
CA ALA A 37 -2.09 -3.15 4.22
C ALA A 37 -3.17 -2.28 3.56
N ALA A 38 -3.47 -1.12 4.13
CA ALA A 38 -4.40 -0.15 3.55
C ALA A 38 -3.88 0.44 2.23
N LEU A 39 -2.60 0.78 2.15
CA LEU A 39 -1.99 1.26 0.92
C LEU A 39 -2.07 0.19 -0.19
N PHE A 40 -1.78 -1.07 0.14
CA PHE A 40 -1.96 -2.18 -0.79
C PHE A 40 -3.40 -2.32 -1.24
N TRP A 41 -4.36 -2.29 -0.30
CA TRP A 41 -5.78 -2.35 -0.61
C TRP A 41 -6.18 -1.33 -1.66
N HIS A 42 -5.85 -0.06 -1.46
CA HIS A 42 -6.20 0.99 -2.41
C HIS A 42 -5.49 0.82 -3.77
N CYS A 43 -4.28 0.27 -3.78
CA CYS A 43 -3.47 0.13 -5.00
C CYS A 43 -3.60 -1.23 -5.70
N VAL A 44 -4.38 -2.19 -5.21
CA VAL A 44 -4.64 -3.45 -5.93
C VAL A 44 -5.48 -3.15 -7.17
N ARG A 45 -4.89 -3.37 -8.35
CA ARG A 45 -5.60 -3.33 -9.63
C ARG A 45 -6.26 -4.67 -9.95
N ASP A 46 -7.34 -4.62 -10.73
CA ASP A 46 -8.06 -5.80 -11.24
C ASP A 46 -8.50 -6.73 -10.10
N ARG A 47 -9.07 -6.11 -9.06
CA ARG A 47 -9.45 -6.77 -7.82
C ARG A 47 -10.44 -7.92 -8.12
N PRO A 48 -10.09 -9.18 -7.78
CA PRO A 48 -11.05 -10.28 -7.83
C PRO A 48 -12.26 -9.95 -6.94
N ALA A 49 -13.47 -10.31 -7.36
CA ALA A 49 -14.68 -10.02 -6.58
C ALA A 49 -14.63 -10.54 -5.13
N ALA A 50 -13.86 -11.61 -4.89
CA ALA A 50 -13.67 -12.22 -3.58
C ALA A 50 -12.58 -11.54 -2.72
N LEU A 51 -11.80 -10.59 -3.26
CA LEU A 51 -10.75 -9.94 -2.47
C LEU A 51 -11.37 -8.91 -1.53
N THR A 52 -11.29 -9.20 -0.23
CA THR A 52 -11.70 -8.28 0.82
C THR A 52 -10.50 -7.53 1.38
N ARG A 53 -10.78 -6.50 2.19
CA ARG A 53 -9.74 -5.72 2.85
C ARG A 53 -9.02 -6.55 3.89
N GLU A 54 -9.76 -7.37 4.62
CA GLU A 54 -9.27 -8.30 5.63
C GLU A 54 -8.33 -9.33 4.98
N ALA A 55 -8.69 -9.85 3.80
CA ALA A 55 -7.87 -10.81 3.07
C ALA A 55 -6.49 -10.25 2.70
N ILE A 56 -6.36 -8.94 2.45
CA ILE A 56 -5.05 -8.31 2.21
C ILE A 56 -4.21 -8.29 3.50
N GLY A 57 -4.82 -7.92 4.63
CA GLY A 57 -4.15 -7.93 5.93
C GLY A 57 -3.62 -9.34 6.26
N GLU A 58 -4.47 -10.34 6.11
CA GLU A 58 -4.09 -11.75 6.31
C GLU A 58 -2.99 -12.20 5.34
N ALA A 59 -3.06 -11.80 4.07
CA ALA A 59 -2.02 -12.13 3.08
C ALA A 59 -0.67 -11.47 3.40
N VAL A 60 -0.66 -10.27 3.99
CA VAL A 60 0.54 -9.59 4.45
C VAL A 60 1.16 -10.35 5.64
N VAL A 61 0.34 -10.79 6.60
CA VAL A 61 0.79 -11.56 7.76
C VAL A 61 1.33 -12.93 7.33
N ALA A 62 0.59 -13.65 6.45
CA ALA A 62 0.97 -14.96 5.97
C ALA A 62 2.29 -14.97 5.17
N GLN A 63 2.58 -13.90 4.42
CA GLN A 63 3.84 -13.75 3.68
C GLN A 63 4.98 -13.21 4.55
N GLY A 64 4.65 -12.40 5.56
CA GLY A 64 5.60 -11.73 6.43
C GLY A 64 6.24 -10.48 5.81
N LEU A 65 6.72 -9.58 6.68
CA LEU A 65 7.24 -8.25 6.28
C LEU A 65 8.37 -8.34 5.24
N ALA A 66 9.31 -9.28 5.41
CA ALA A 66 10.43 -9.45 4.51
C ALA A 66 10.00 -9.75 3.06
N ALA A 67 8.95 -10.54 2.88
CA ALA A 67 8.45 -10.92 1.56
C ALA A 67 7.63 -9.80 0.89
N VAL A 68 6.92 -8.98 1.67
CA VAL A 68 6.05 -7.91 1.12
C VAL A 68 6.77 -6.57 0.94
N THR A 69 7.88 -6.34 1.64
CA THR A 69 8.66 -5.09 1.57
C THR A 69 9.14 -4.74 0.15
N PRO A 70 9.57 -5.69 -0.71
CA PRO A 70 9.90 -5.39 -2.10
C PRO A 70 8.74 -4.79 -2.89
N ALA A 71 7.52 -5.28 -2.69
CA ALA A 71 6.32 -4.75 -3.33
C ALA A 71 5.97 -3.35 -2.82
N LEU A 72 6.12 -3.11 -1.50
CA LEU A 72 5.99 -1.78 -0.91
C LEU A 72 6.99 -0.78 -1.51
N ARG A 73 8.26 -1.16 -1.64
CA ARG A 73 9.30 -0.30 -2.22
C ARG A 73 8.97 0.10 -3.66
N VAL A 74 8.48 -0.85 -4.47
CA VAL A 74 8.04 -0.57 -5.83
C VAL A 74 6.90 0.45 -5.81
N LEU A 75 5.88 0.21 -4.98
CA LEU A 75 4.71 1.09 -4.90
C LEU A 75 5.05 2.51 -4.45
N LEU A 76 5.89 2.68 -3.41
CA LEU A 76 6.36 4.00 -2.97
C LEU A 76 7.15 4.70 -4.08
N GLY A 77 7.98 3.95 -4.82
CA GLY A 77 8.68 4.47 -6.00
C GLY A 77 7.72 4.93 -7.10
N GLN A 78 6.62 4.21 -7.35
CA GLN A 78 5.59 4.60 -8.31
C GLN A 78 4.89 5.89 -7.90
N ILE A 79 4.53 6.03 -6.62
CA ILE A 79 3.89 7.23 -6.07
C ILE A 79 4.79 8.46 -6.27
N LEU A 80 6.09 8.33 -5.97
CA LEU A 80 7.04 9.44 -6.08
C LEU A 80 7.43 9.77 -7.53
N SER A 81 7.42 8.78 -8.42
CA SER A 81 7.88 8.95 -9.81
C SER A 81 6.77 9.10 -10.85
N GLY A 82 5.50 8.93 -10.46
CA GLY A 82 4.34 9.06 -11.34
C GLY A 82 4.24 7.96 -12.42
N ARG A 83 4.64 6.72 -12.12
CA ARG A 83 4.69 5.59 -13.08
C ARG A 83 3.84 4.38 -12.72
#